data_AF-K1SMN0-F1
#
_entry.id   AF-K1SMN0-F1
#
_cell.length_a   1.000
_cell.length_b   1.000
_cell.length_c   1.000
_cell.angle_alpha   90.00
_cell.angle_beta   90.00
_cell.angle_gamma   90.00
#
_symmetry.space_group_name_H-M   'P 1'
#
loop_
_entity.id
_entity.type
_entity.pdbx_description
1 polymer ?
#
loop_
_entity_poly.entity_id
_entity_poly.type
_entity_poly.pdbx_seq_one_letter_code
_entity_poly.pdbx_strand_id
1 'polypeptide(L)'
;TQFKELFREYRRRRDEFIANLEAEKERNLKIKLEIIEELKELVNSDETLNHTFTKFRELQQRWKETGIVPQQQVKDLWETYNLHVENFYNFIKINKELRDLDLKKNYEQKVALCEQAEALLLEPSVVEAFHKLQKLHDEWRETGPVANEYKEALWERFKAASSRINKQHQEHFEALKAEQVKNLGLKTELCVATEELAAQPLTTRKEWNRASDRLLEIQKTWKTIGFAPKKDNNRIYERFRTACDRFFEAKRQFYAGVKAEMEHNLQLKLELCEAAE
;
A
#
# COMPACT_ATOMS: atom_id res chain seq x y z
N THR A 1 17.49 -30.87 -5.45
CA THR A 1 16.02 -30.81 -5.33
C THR A 1 15.52 -29.78 -6.32
N GLN A 2 14.41 -30.06 -6.98
CA GLN A 2 13.74 -29.20 -7.95
C GLN A 2 13.58 -27.73 -7.46
N PHE A 3 13.38 -27.54 -6.16
CA PHE A 3 13.38 -26.22 -5.51
C PHE A 3 14.68 -25.41 -5.69
N LYS A 4 15.85 -26.04 -5.56
CA LYS A 4 17.15 -25.35 -5.71
C LYS A 4 17.38 -24.88 -7.15
N GLU A 5 16.89 -25.64 -8.13
CA GLU A 5 16.96 -25.27 -9.55
C GLU A 5 15.97 -24.13 -9.86
N LEU A 6 14.71 -24.25 -9.44
CA LEU A 6 13.71 -23.18 -9.59
C LEU A 6 14.15 -21.87 -8.91
N PHE A 7 14.78 -21.95 -7.74
CA PHE A 7 15.29 -20.77 -7.04
C PHE A 7 16.47 -20.10 -7.76
N ARG A 8 17.37 -20.89 -8.37
CA ARG A 8 18.46 -20.36 -9.22
C ARG A 8 17.90 -19.69 -10.47
N GLU A 9 16.93 -20.31 -11.13
CA GLU A 9 16.28 -19.76 -12.32
C GLU A 9 15.53 -18.46 -11.99
N TYR A 10 14.81 -18.40 -10.87
CA TYR A 10 14.18 -17.17 -10.38
C TYR A 10 15.21 -16.06 -10.15
N ARG A 11 16.32 -16.37 -9.46
CA ARG A 11 17.37 -15.38 -9.18
C ARG A 11 17.98 -14.85 -10.48
N ARG A 12 18.28 -15.74 -11.44
CA ARG A 12 18.79 -15.37 -12.76
C ARG A 12 17.83 -14.42 -13.49
N ARG A 13 16.54 -14.78 -13.59
CA ARG A 13 15.52 -13.94 -14.23
C ARG A 13 15.32 -12.60 -13.53
N ARG A 14 15.39 -12.59 -12.19
CA ARG A 14 15.33 -11.35 -11.40
C ARG A 14 16.53 -10.45 -11.70
N ASP A 15 17.73 -11.01 -11.72
CA ASP A 15 18.95 -10.24 -11.94
C ASP A 15 19.03 -9.72 -13.39
N GLU A 16 18.63 -10.55 -14.38
CA GLU A 16 18.45 -10.14 -15.78
C GLU A 16 17.40 -9.02 -15.92
N PHE A 17 16.26 -9.13 -15.22
CA PHE A 17 15.22 -8.10 -15.23
C PHE A 17 15.73 -6.77 -14.63
N ILE A 18 16.43 -6.82 -13.50
CA ILE A 18 17.01 -5.63 -12.87
C ILE A 18 18.03 -4.96 -13.80
N ALA A 19 18.93 -5.74 -14.41
CA ALA A 19 19.93 -5.23 -15.33
C ALA A 19 19.29 -4.58 -16.58
N ASN A 20 18.25 -5.20 -17.14
CA ASN A 20 17.50 -4.65 -18.27
C ASN A 20 16.81 -3.33 -17.91
N LEU A 21 16.19 -3.25 -16.72
CA LEU A 21 15.54 -2.04 -16.23
C LEU A 21 16.53 -0.90 -16.01
N GLU A 22 17.73 -1.20 -15.50
CA GLU A 22 18.80 -0.22 -15.30
C GLU A 22 19.36 0.28 -16.65
N ALA A 23 19.58 -0.62 -17.61
CA ALA A 23 19.98 -0.25 -18.97
C ALA A 23 18.91 0.56 -19.72
N GLU A 24 17.62 0.29 -19.48
CA GLU A 24 16.52 1.11 -20.01
C GLU A 24 16.52 2.51 -19.41
N LYS A 25 16.67 2.64 -18.08
CA LYS A 25 16.77 3.94 -17.40
C LYS A 25 17.94 4.76 -17.94
N GLU A 26 19.09 4.14 -18.16
CA GLU A 26 20.27 4.82 -18.68
C GLU A 26 20.09 5.27 -20.14
N ARG A 27 19.39 4.48 -20.96
CA ARG A 27 18.99 4.89 -22.31
C ARG A 27 18.02 6.08 -22.29
N ASN A 28 17.01 6.02 -21.44
CA ASN A 28 16.05 7.12 -21.26
C ASN A 28 16.74 8.40 -20.76
N LEU A 29 17.74 8.28 -19.88
CA LEU A 29 18.55 9.40 -19.43
C LEU A 29 19.27 10.08 -20.59
N LYS A 30 19.94 9.30 -21.46
CA LYS A 30 20.62 9.83 -22.65
C LYS A 30 19.67 10.57 -23.58
N ILE A 31 18.52 9.97 -23.88
CA ILE A 31 17.48 10.60 -24.71
C ILE A 31 17.02 11.93 -24.11
N LYS A 32 16.79 11.99 -22.80
CA LYS A 32 16.38 13.23 -22.14
C LYS A 32 17.47 14.30 -22.16
N LEU A 33 18.74 13.91 -22.01
CA LEU A 33 19.87 14.84 -22.14
C LEU A 33 20.01 15.37 -23.57
N GLU A 34 19.84 14.51 -24.58
CA GLU A 34 19.82 14.91 -25.99
C GLU A 34 18.70 15.91 -26.28
N ILE A 35 17.48 15.66 -25.78
CA ILE A 35 16.35 16.60 -25.89
C ILE A 35 16.69 17.97 -25.29
N ILE A 36 17.39 18.01 -24.15
CA ILE A 36 17.82 19.26 -23.53
C ILE A 36 18.81 20.03 -24.41
N GLU A 37 19.76 19.34 -25.05
CA GLU A 37 20.67 19.98 -26.00
C GLU A 37 19.93 20.47 -27.26
N GLU A 38 19.03 19.67 -27.83
CA GLU A 38 18.17 20.08 -28.96
C GLU A 38 17.32 21.33 -28.60
N LEU A 39 16.81 21.41 -27.37
CA LEU A 39 16.09 22.59 -26.86
C LEU A 39 16.97 23.83 -26.75
N LYS A 40 18.25 23.68 -26.37
CA LYS A 40 19.22 24.80 -26.33
C LYS A 40 19.53 25.31 -27.73
N GLU A 41 19.75 24.41 -28.68
CA GLU A 41 20.06 24.75 -30.06
C GLU A 41 18.90 25.47 -30.77
N LEU A 42 17.66 25.09 -30.44
CA LEU A 42 16.44 25.75 -30.94
C LEU A 42 16.37 27.24 -30.63
N VAL A 43 16.98 27.71 -29.53
CA VAL A 43 17.02 29.13 -29.17
C VAL A 43 18.03 29.91 -30.04
N ASN A 44 18.97 29.22 -30.68
CA ASN A 44 20.03 29.82 -31.49
C ASN A 44 19.81 29.66 -33.00
N SER A 45 18.66 29.11 -33.45
CA SER A 45 18.42 28.86 -34.87
C SER A 45 17.83 30.09 -35.59
N ASP A 46 18.27 30.33 -36.83
CA ASP A 46 17.74 31.38 -37.72
C ASP A 46 16.45 30.94 -38.46
N GLU A 47 15.81 29.86 -38.03
CA GLU A 47 14.62 29.31 -38.67
C GLU A 47 13.35 30.13 -38.37
N THR A 48 12.32 29.98 -39.21
CA THR A 48 11.03 30.66 -38.98
C THR A 48 10.39 30.22 -37.65
N LEU A 49 9.76 31.17 -36.95
CA LEU A 49 9.14 30.98 -35.64
C LEU A 49 8.10 29.84 -35.57
N ASN A 50 7.36 29.58 -36.65
CA ASN A 50 6.41 28.46 -36.69
C ASN A 50 7.13 27.11 -36.68
N HIS A 51 8.26 27.00 -37.38
CA HIS A 51 9.02 25.76 -37.47
C HIS A 51 9.73 25.44 -36.15
N THR A 52 10.33 26.45 -35.50
CA THR A 52 10.96 26.29 -34.18
C THR A 52 9.93 25.91 -33.11
N PHE A 53 8.70 26.44 -33.19
CA PHE A 53 7.62 26.05 -32.29
C PHE A 53 7.14 24.61 -32.51
N THR A 54 6.99 24.16 -33.75
CA THR A 54 6.65 22.76 -34.05
C THR A 54 7.71 21.79 -33.52
N LYS A 55 8.99 22.09 -33.77
CA LYS A 55 10.11 21.31 -33.22
C LYS A 55 10.10 21.29 -31.70
N PHE A 56 9.84 22.42 -31.06
CA PHE A 56 9.71 22.48 -29.60
C PHE A 56 8.59 21.56 -29.08
N ARG A 57 7.43 21.53 -29.73
CA ARG A 57 6.34 20.62 -29.36
C ARG A 57 6.71 19.15 -29.53
N GLU A 58 7.41 18.81 -30.60
CA GLU A 58 7.93 17.45 -30.82
C GLU A 58 8.91 17.05 -29.72
N LEU A 59 9.78 17.97 -29.28
CA LEU A 59 10.69 17.74 -28.16
C LEU A 59 9.96 17.57 -26.82
N GLN A 60 8.93 18.39 -26.54
CA GLN A 60 8.09 18.21 -25.37
C GLN A 60 7.38 16.85 -25.38
N GLN A 61 6.89 16.42 -26.54
CA GLN A 61 6.24 15.12 -26.71
C GLN A 61 7.22 13.96 -26.53
N ARG A 62 8.40 14.03 -27.18
CA ARG A 62 9.48 13.05 -26.98
C ARG A 62 9.90 12.97 -25.51
N TRP A 63 9.99 14.11 -24.82
CA TRP A 63 10.34 14.15 -23.40
C TRP A 63 9.32 13.41 -22.54
N LYS A 64 8.03 13.60 -22.84
CA LYS A 64 6.91 12.95 -22.16
C LYS A 64 6.85 11.45 -22.44
N GLU A 65 7.08 11.04 -23.69
CA GLU A 65 7.11 9.63 -24.08
C GLU A 65 8.35 8.90 -23.54
N THR A 66 9.42 9.63 -23.26
CA THR A 66 10.64 9.06 -22.68
C THR A 66 10.37 8.67 -21.23
N GLY A 67 10.47 7.37 -20.97
CA GLY A 67 10.12 6.75 -19.69
C GLY A 67 11.00 7.13 -18.50
N ILE A 68 11.01 6.23 -17.51
CA ILE A 68 11.71 6.45 -16.24
C ILE A 68 13.23 6.58 -16.44
N VAL A 69 13.85 7.46 -15.65
CA VAL A 69 15.30 7.68 -15.61
C VAL A 69 15.86 7.33 -14.22
N PRO A 70 17.20 7.25 -14.03
CA PRO A 70 17.78 6.99 -12.72
C PRO A 70 17.36 8.05 -11.71
N GLN A 71 16.89 7.62 -10.53
CA GLN A 71 16.27 8.50 -9.52
C GLN A 71 17.21 9.64 -9.08
N GLN A 72 18.52 9.40 -9.08
CA GLN A 72 19.54 10.39 -8.74
C GLN A 72 19.55 11.59 -9.70
N GLN A 73 19.21 11.36 -10.97
CA GLN A 73 19.27 12.37 -12.05
C GLN A 73 17.94 13.10 -12.26
N VAL A 74 16.82 12.60 -11.71
CA VAL A 74 15.46 13.12 -11.98
C VAL A 74 15.31 14.60 -11.64
N LYS A 75 15.94 15.06 -10.56
CA LYS A 75 15.82 16.45 -10.09
C LYS A 75 16.55 17.39 -11.06
N ASP A 76 17.85 17.18 -11.23
CA ASP A 76 18.73 18.03 -12.03
C ASP A 76 18.28 18.09 -13.49
N LEU A 77 17.87 16.94 -14.04
CA LEU A 77 17.37 16.82 -15.40
C LEU A 77 16.09 17.64 -15.63
N TRP A 78 15.17 17.64 -14.66
CA TRP A 78 13.94 18.41 -14.74
C TRP A 78 14.17 19.91 -14.54
N GLU A 79 15.03 20.31 -13.61
CA GLU A 79 15.41 21.71 -13.41
C GLU A 79 16.06 22.28 -14.67
N THR A 80 16.97 21.52 -15.29
CA THR A 80 17.63 21.91 -16.54
C THR A 80 16.64 22.01 -17.70
N TYR A 81 15.77 21.01 -17.87
CA TYR A 81 14.73 21.04 -18.91
C TYR A 81 13.80 22.24 -18.77
N ASN A 82 13.28 22.49 -17.55
CA ASN A 82 12.41 23.63 -17.31
C ASN A 82 13.08 24.96 -17.59
N LEU A 83 14.35 25.11 -17.23
CA LEU A 83 15.12 26.32 -17.52
C LEU A 83 15.15 26.59 -19.03
N HIS A 84 15.43 25.57 -19.86
CA HIS A 84 15.48 25.73 -21.31
C HIS A 84 14.10 25.94 -21.93
N VAL A 85 13.06 25.30 -21.38
CA VAL A 85 11.67 25.59 -21.73
C VAL A 85 11.33 27.06 -21.45
N GLU A 86 11.66 27.58 -20.26
CA GLU A 86 11.43 28.98 -19.92
C GLU A 86 12.23 29.92 -20.83
N ASN A 87 13.49 29.60 -21.13
CA ASN A 87 14.32 30.35 -22.05
C ASN A 87 13.72 30.38 -23.47
N PHE A 88 13.18 29.27 -23.95
CA PHE A 88 12.49 29.21 -25.24
C PHE A 88 11.24 30.09 -25.28
N TYR A 89 10.42 30.07 -24.22
CA TYR A 89 9.28 30.98 -24.10
C TYR A 89 9.70 32.46 -24.00
N ASN A 90 10.86 32.75 -23.42
CA ASN A 90 11.44 34.09 -23.40
C ASN A 90 11.98 34.51 -24.79
N PHE A 91 12.47 33.55 -25.59
CA PHE A 91 12.97 33.78 -26.95
C PHE A 91 11.84 34.08 -27.95
N ILE A 92 10.71 33.36 -27.90
CA ILE A 92 9.54 33.60 -28.79
C ILE A 92 8.79 34.90 -28.47
N LYS A 93 9.28 35.74 -27.55
CA LYS A 93 8.71 37.05 -27.21
C LYS A 93 8.54 38.00 -28.41
N ILE A 94 9.10 37.66 -29.57
CA ILE A 94 8.94 38.32 -30.87
C ILE A 94 7.55 38.09 -31.52
N ASN A 95 6.77 37.07 -31.14
CA ASN A 95 5.41 36.84 -31.67
C ASN A 95 4.39 36.51 -30.56
N LYS A 96 3.65 37.54 -30.14
CA LYS A 96 2.80 37.56 -28.93
C LYS A 96 1.66 36.53 -28.95
N GLU A 97 1.08 36.25 -30.10
CA GLU A 97 -0.16 35.46 -30.22
C GLU A 97 0.01 33.96 -29.95
N LEU A 98 1.07 33.32 -30.47
CA LEU A 98 1.30 31.88 -30.28
C LEU A 98 1.62 31.54 -28.82
N ARG A 99 2.41 32.40 -28.16
CA ARG A 99 2.74 32.27 -26.74
C ARG A 99 1.48 32.41 -25.88
N ASP A 100 0.66 33.42 -26.14
CA ASP A 100 -0.55 33.68 -25.37
C ASP A 100 -1.57 32.52 -25.52
N LEU A 101 -1.67 31.94 -26.72
CA LEU A 101 -2.51 30.75 -26.96
C LEU A 101 -2.01 29.54 -26.17
N ASP A 102 -0.69 29.33 -26.09
CA ASP A 102 -0.11 28.19 -25.38
C ASP A 102 -0.22 28.34 -23.85
N LEU A 103 0.05 29.54 -23.33
CA LEU A 103 -0.17 29.85 -21.91
C LEU A 103 -1.63 29.68 -21.52
N LYS A 104 -2.57 30.03 -22.42
CA LYS A 104 -4.00 29.79 -22.23
C LYS A 104 -4.33 28.29 -22.19
N LYS A 105 -3.77 27.50 -23.09
CA LYS A 105 -3.95 26.03 -23.09
C LYS A 105 -3.39 25.39 -21.82
N ASN A 106 -2.20 25.80 -21.38
CA ASN A 106 -1.61 25.34 -20.11
C ASN A 106 -2.47 25.76 -18.92
N TYR A 107 -3.04 26.97 -18.95
CA TYR A 107 -3.97 27.44 -17.93
C TYR A 107 -5.22 26.57 -17.86
N GLU A 108 -5.88 26.31 -18.99
CA GLU A 108 -7.07 25.45 -19.07
C GLU A 108 -6.76 24.03 -18.57
N GLN A 109 -5.60 23.47 -18.92
CA GLN A 109 -5.14 22.18 -18.41
C GLN A 109 -4.93 22.20 -16.89
N LYS A 110 -4.26 23.22 -16.34
CA LYS A 110 -4.06 23.32 -14.89
C LYS A 110 -5.36 23.56 -14.13
N VAL A 111 -6.30 24.29 -14.70
CA VAL A 111 -7.66 24.43 -14.15
C VAL A 111 -8.36 23.06 -14.11
N ALA A 112 -8.32 22.29 -15.20
CA ALA A 112 -8.89 20.95 -15.25
C ALA A 112 -8.23 20.00 -14.26
N LEU A 113 -6.90 20.10 -14.04
CA LEU A 113 -6.19 19.33 -13.02
C LEU A 113 -6.64 19.70 -11.59
N CYS A 114 -6.86 21.00 -11.31
CA CYS A 114 -7.43 21.44 -10.04
C CYS A 114 -8.83 20.87 -9.82
N GLU A 115 -9.70 20.94 -10.83
CA GLU A 115 -11.06 20.40 -10.75
C GLU A 115 -11.07 18.88 -10.55
N GLN A 116 -10.19 18.16 -11.25
CA GLN A 116 -10.02 16.72 -11.04
C GLN A 116 -9.53 16.42 -9.62
N ALA A 117 -8.52 17.15 -9.12
CA ALA A 117 -8.03 16.97 -7.75
C ALA A 117 -9.10 17.27 -6.70
N GLU A 118 -9.95 18.27 -6.92
CA GLU A 118 -11.08 18.58 -6.04
C GLU A 118 -12.16 17.49 -6.11
N ALA A 119 -12.45 16.94 -7.30
CA ALA A 119 -13.38 15.84 -7.47
C ALA A 119 -12.94 14.56 -6.73
N LEU A 120 -11.62 14.34 -6.60
CA LEU A 120 -11.09 13.21 -5.81
C LEU A 120 -11.44 13.29 -4.32
N LEU A 121 -11.82 14.46 -3.79
CA LEU A 121 -12.31 14.57 -2.41
C LEU A 121 -13.67 13.90 -2.20
N LEU A 122 -14.42 13.67 -3.28
CA LEU A 122 -15.71 12.98 -3.27
C LEU A 122 -15.58 11.48 -3.56
N GLU A 123 -14.38 11.01 -3.93
CA GLU A 123 -14.11 9.60 -4.19
C GLU A 123 -14.26 8.80 -2.88
N PRO A 124 -15.10 7.74 -2.83
CA PRO A 124 -15.32 6.97 -1.60
C PRO A 124 -14.05 6.24 -1.11
N SER A 125 -13.19 5.87 -2.03
CA SER A 125 -11.98 5.11 -1.76
C SER A 125 -10.79 6.04 -1.55
N VAL A 126 -10.35 6.17 -0.31
CA VAL A 126 -9.21 7.02 0.08
C VAL A 126 -7.91 6.57 -0.61
N VAL A 127 -7.74 5.26 -0.81
CA VAL A 127 -6.56 4.69 -1.48
C VAL A 127 -6.57 5.00 -2.97
N GLU A 128 -7.71 4.86 -3.64
CA GLU A 128 -7.83 5.19 -5.07
C GLU A 128 -7.71 6.68 -5.30
N ALA A 129 -8.28 7.51 -4.42
CA ALA A 129 -8.11 8.97 -4.45
C ALA A 129 -6.64 9.37 -4.38
N PHE A 130 -5.86 8.76 -3.47
CA PHE A 130 -4.42 9.02 -3.35
C PHE A 130 -3.63 8.57 -4.59
N HIS A 131 -3.91 7.39 -5.15
CA HIS A 131 -3.23 6.95 -6.38
C HIS A 131 -3.56 7.82 -7.60
N LYS A 132 -4.83 8.24 -7.74
CA LYS A 132 -5.23 9.19 -8.79
C LYS A 132 -4.54 10.53 -8.58
N LEU A 133 -4.44 11.02 -7.35
CA LEU A 133 -3.74 12.25 -7.01
C LEU A 133 -2.26 12.21 -7.41
N GLN A 134 -1.57 11.09 -7.21
CA GLN A 134 -0.16 10.94 -7.65
C GLN A 134 -0.02 11.16 -9.16
N LYS A 135 -0.94 10.61 -9.97
CA LYS A 135 -0.95 10.84 -11.42
C LYS A 135 -1.19 12.31 -11.77
N LEU A 136 -2.11 12.98 -11.06
CA LEU A 136 -2.35 14.42 -11.26
C LEU A 136 -1.12 15.26 -10.92
N HIS A 137 -0.32 14.88 -9.92
CA HIS A 137 0.96 15.55 -9.63
C HIS A 137 1.97 15.39 -10.77
N ASP A 138 2.02 14.21 -11.40
CA ASP A 138 2.88 13.97 -12.57
C ASP A 138 2.39 14.82 -13.76
N GLU A 139 1.09 14.82 -14.06
CA GLU A 139 0.50 15.64 -15.13
C GLU A 139 0.68 17.14 -14.88
N TRP A 140 0.58 17.60 -13.64
CA TRP A 140 0.84 18.98 -13.26
C TRP A 140 2.29 19.39 -13.54
N ARG A 141 3.24 18.48 -13.28
CA ARG A 141 4.68 18.69 -13.51
C ARG A 141 5.03 18.70 -15.01
N GLU A 142 4.31 17.91 -15.81
CA GLU A 142 4.44 17.90 -17.26
C GLU A 142 3.80 19.13 -17.93
N THR A 143 2.78 19.71 -17.29
CA THR A 143 2.10 20.89 -17.82
C THR A 143 3.00 22.12 -17.70
N GLY A 144 3.22 22.80 -18.83
CA GLY A 144 4.12 23.94 -18.97
C GLY A 144 3.76 25.17 -18.12
N PRO A 145 4.51 26.27 -18.26
CA PRO A 145 4.26 27.49 -17.52
C PRO A 145 2.90 28.09 -17.89
N VAL A 146 2.32 28.81 -16.93
CA VAL A 146 1.11 29.62 -17.11
C VAL A 146 1.48 31.09 -16.90
N ALA A 147 0.60 32.01 -17.28
CA ALA A 147 0.80 33.43 -17.01
C ALA A 147 1.06 33.67 -15.51
N ASN A 148 1.98 34.58 -15.20
CA ASN A 148 2.46 34.79 -13.83
C ASN A 148 1.33 35.17 -12.86
N GLU A 149 0.30 35.85 -13.36
CA GLU A 149 -0.91 36.23 -12.62
C GLU A 149 -1.72 35.03 -12.08
N TYR A 150 -1.70 33.88 -12.78
CA TYR A 150 -2.48 32.70 -12.40
C TYR A 150 -1.62 31.61 -11.72
N LYS A 151 -0.29 31.71 -11.82
CA LYS A 151 0.63 30.66 -11.35
C LYS A 151 0.44 30.33 -9.88
N GLU A 152 0.42 31.33 -9.01
CA GLU A 152 0.29 31.16 -7.56
C GLU A 152 -1.12 30.70 -7.16
N ALA A 153 -2.15 31.31 -7.75
CA ALA A 153 -3.55 30.96 -7.48
C ALA A 153 -3.87 29.50 -7.84
N LEU A 154 -3.45 29.05 -9.02
CA LEU A 154 -3.65 27.66 -9.45
C LEU A 154 -2.85 26.68 -8.58
N TRP A 155 -1.61 27.04 -8.23
CA TRP A 155 -0.77 26.19 -7.38
C TRP A 155 -1.37 26.02 -5.98
N GLU A 156 -1.78 27.10 -5.32
CA GLU A 156 -2.39 27.00 -3.99
C GLU A 156 -3.74 26.27 -4.02
N ARG A 157 -4.53 26.41 -5.09
CA ARG A 157 -5.77 25.63 -5.27
C ARG A 157 -5.48 24.12 -5.38
N PHE A 158 -4.54 23.74 -6.25
CA PHE A 158 -4.15 22.33 -6.41
C PHE A 158 -3.57 21.76 -5.13
N LYS A 159 -2.63 22.48 -4.50
CA LYS A 159 -1.99 22.09 -3.24
C LYS A 159 -3.00 21.93 -2.11
N ALA A 160 -4.00 22.81 -2.00
CA ALA A 160 -5.05 22.70 -0.99
C ALA A 160 -5.85 21.39 -1.13
N ALA A 161 -6.21 21.01 -2.36
CA ALA A 161 -6.87 19.73 -2.64
C ALA A 161 -5.93 18.55 -2.31
N SER A 162 -4.68 18.58 -2.78
CA SER A 162 -3.67 17.55 -2.50
C SER A 162 -3.45 17.34 -1.00
N SER A 163 -3.31 18.43 -0.22
CA SER A 163 -3.10 18.37 1.22
C SER A 163 -4.27 17.72 1.95
N ARG A 164 -5.52 17.98 1.51
CA ARG A 164 -6.71 17.36 2.10
C ARG A 164 -6.76 15.85 1.84
N ILE A 165 -6.51 15.41 0.61
CA ILE A 165 -6.48 13.98 0.25
C ILE A 165 -5.36 13.25 1.01
N ASN A 166 -4.16 13.84 1.06
CA ASN A 166 -3.04 13.27 1.80
C ASN A 166 -3.36 13.12 3.30
N LYS A 167 -4.03 14.12 3.88
CA LYS A 167 -4.48 14.08 5.28
C LYS A 167 -5.50 12.95 5.50
N GLN A 168 -6.52 12.83 4.63
CA GLN A 168 -7.51 11.75 4.71
C GLN A 168 -6.86 10.37 4.59
N HIS A 169 -5.89 10.22 3.69
CA HIS A 169 -5.11 9.01 3.53
C HIS A 169 -4.33 8.66 4.79
N GLN A 170 -3.62 9.63 5.37
CA GLN A 170 -2.90 9.44 6.62
C GLN A 170 -3.86 9.02 7.76
N GLU A 171 -4.94 9.76 7.96
CA GLU A 171 -5.93 9.49 9.01
C GLU A 171 -6.57 8.10 8.86
N HIS A 172 -6.86 7.67 7.62
CA HIS A 172 -7.40 6.34 7.35
C HIS A 172 -6.46 5.22 7.81
N PHE A 173 -5.17 5.31 7.46
CA PHE A 173 -4.19 4.28 7.84
C PHE A 173 -3.82 4.34 9.33
N GLU A 174 -3.83 5.53 9.93
CA GLU A 174 -3.66 5.68 11.38
C GLU A 174 -4.83 5.06 12.14
N ALA A 175 -6.08 5.30 11.70
CA ALA A 175 -7.27 4.68 12.28
C ALA A 175 -7.24 3.15 12.15
N LEU A 176 -6.90 2.63 10.96
CA LEU A 176 -6.77 1.18 10.73
C LEU A 176 -5.69 0.57 11.64
N LYS A 177 -4.55 1.24 11.80
CA LYS A 177 -3.48 0.78 12.69
C LYS A 177 -3.92 0.81 14.15
N ALA A 178 -4.61 1.86 14.58
CA ALA A 178 -5.15 1.97 15.94
C ALA A 178 -6.18 0.86 16.22
N GLU A 179 -7.06 0.56 15.26
CA GLU A 179 -8.01 -0.55 15.36
C GLU A 179 -7.29 -1.90 15.46
N GLN A 180 -6.25 -2.14 14.65
CA GLN A 180 -5.45 -3.36 14.74
C GLN A 180 -4.78 -3.51 16.11
N VAL A 181 -4.23 -2.43 16.67
CA VAL A 181 -3.64 -2.45 18.02
C VAL A 181 -4.70 -2.76 19.09
N LYS A 182 -5.90 -2.17 18.98
CA LYS A 182 -7.02 -2.50 19.86
C LYS A 182 -7.44 -3.97 19.72
N ASN A 183 -7.52 -4.49 18.50
CA ASN A 183 -7.81 -5.90 18.23
C ASN A 183 -6.76 -6.83 18.82
N LEU A 184 -5.47 -6.46 18.78
CA LEU A 184 -4.40 -7.21 19.43
C LEU A 184 -4.58 -7.24 20.95
N GLY A 185 -4.95 -6.12 21.57
CA GLY A 185 -5.26 -6.05 23.00
C GLY A 185 -6.40 -6.99 23.38
N LEU A 186 -7.55 -6.89 22.71
CA LEU A 186 -8.70 -7.77 22.93
C LEU A 186 -8.36 -9.25 22.72
N LYS A 187 -7.62 -9.59 21.66
CA LYS A 187 -7.18 -10.96 21.42
C LYS A 187 -6.23 -11.46 22.51
N THR A 188 -5.39 -10.59 23.05
CA THR A 188 -4.49 -10.91 24.17
C THR A 188 -5.27 -11.22 25.44
N GLU A 189 -6.31 -10.45 25.75
CA GLU A 189 -7.22 -10.73 26.87
C GLU A 189 -7.91 -12.10 26.72
N LEU A 190 -8.39 -12.43 25.51
CA LEU A 190 -8.98 -13.74 25.25
C LEU A 190 -7.97 -14.90 25.39
N CYS A 191 -6.71 -14.69 24.97
CA CYS A 191 -5.64 -15.66 25.20
C CYS A 191 -5.43 -15.91 26.70
N VAL A 192 -5.30 -14.84 27.49
CA VAL A 192 -5.11 -14.94 28.95
C VAL A 192 -6.29 -15.67 29.59
N ALA A 193 -7.53 -15.29 29.28
CA ALA A 193 -8.72 -15.96 29.80
C ALA A 193 -8.78 -17.46 29.42
N THR A 194 -8.32 -17.81 28.21
CA THR A 194 -8.26 -19.22 27.77
C THR A 194 -7.17 -20.00 28.49
N GLU A 195 -6.00 -19.39 28.67
CA GLU A 195 -4.87 -19.98 29.42
C GLU A 195 -5.24 -20.21 30.88
N GLU A 196 -5.93 -19.27 31.51
CA GLU A 196 -6.47 -19.41 32.87
C GLU A 196 -7.49 -20.56 32.95
N LEU A 197 -8.45 -20.64 32.03
CA LEU A 197 -9.40 -21.76 31.98
C LEU A 197 -8.69 -23.11 31.77
N ALA A 198 -7.64 -23.16 30.96
CA ALA A 198 -6.86 -24.37 30.72
C ALA A 198 -5.96 -24.78 31.90
N ALA A 199 -5.66 -23.84 32.81
CA ALA A 199 -4.85 -24.09 34.01
C ALA A 199 -5.67 -24.41 35.26
N GLN A 200 -6.99 -24.18 35.24
CA GLN A 200 -7.86 -24.46 36.38
C GLN A 200 -7.96 -25.97 36.66
N PRO A 201 -7.81 -26.41 37.92
CA PRO A 201 -8.00 -27.81 38.30
C PRO A 201 -9.50 -28.14 38.35
N LEU A 202 -10.02 -28.75 37.29
CA LEU A 202 -11.44 -29.14 37.16
C LEU A 202 -11.60 -30.63 37.50
N THR A 203 -12.42 -30.96 38.50
CA THR A 203 -12.55 -32.34 39.01
C THR A 203 -13.93 -32.93 38.78
N THR A 204 -14.95 -32.10 38.49
CA THR A 204 -16.31 -32.56 38.29
C THR A 204 -16.79 -32.36 36.85
N ARG A 205 -17.72 -33.21 36.40
CA ARG A 205 -18.33 -33.09 35.07
C ARG A 205 -19.04 -31.74 34.86
N LYS A 206 -19.64 -31.19 35.92
CA LYS A 206 -20.34 -29.90 35.89
C LYS A 206 -19.37 -28.74 35.66
N GLU A 207 -18.22 -28.76 36.31
CA GLU A 207 -17.14 -27.78 36.10
C GLU A 207 -16.61 -27.84 34.66
N TRP A 208 -16.34 -29.05 34.15
CA TRP A 208 -15.90 -29.24 32.76
C TRP A 208 -16.90 -28.74 31.72
N ASN A 209 -18.20 -28.94 31.95
CA ASN A 209 -19.24 -28.40 31.06
C ASN A 209 -19.26 -26.87 31.09
N ARG A 210 -19.27 -26.25 32.29
CA ARG A 210 -19.25 -24.80 32.44
C ARG A 210 -18.01 -24.16 31.79
N ALA A 211 -16.83 -24.75 32.00
CA ALA A 211 -15.59 -24.27 31.39
C ALA A 211 -15.60 -24.43 29.86
N SER A 212 -16.22 -25.51 29.35
CA SER A 212 -16.38 -25.72 27.90
C SER A 212 -17.30 -24.65 27.28
N ASP A 213 -18.43 -24.35 27.92
CA ASP A 213 -19.35 -23.32 27.46
C ASP A 213 -18.66 -21.95 27.41
N ARG A 214 -17.88 -21.63 28.46
CA ARG A 214 -17.09 -20.39 28.50
C ARG A 214 -16.03 -20.33 27.41
N LEU A 215 -15.33 -21.42 27.13
CA LEU A 215 -14.36 -21.48 26.04
C LEU A 215 -15.03 -21.28 24.67
N LEU A 216 -16.22 -21.85 24.46
CA LEU A 216 -16.99 -21.65 23.23
C LEU A 216 -17.42 -20.19 23.04
N GLU A 217 -17.79 -19.49 24.12
CA GLU A 217 -18.05 -18.04 24.08
C GLU A 217 -16.79 -17.26 23.67
N ILE A 218 -15.65 -17.56 24.28
CA ILE A 218 -14.37 -16.93 23.94
C ILE A 218 -14.02 -17.15 22.47
N GLN A 219 -14.19 -18.37 21.95
CA GLN A 219 -13.96 -18.68 20.53
C GLN A 219 -14.91 -17.93 19.59
N LYS A 220 -16.17 -17.70 19.99
CA LYS A 220 -17.11 -16.87 19.24
C LYS A 220 -16.63 -15.41 19.19
N THR A 221 -16.29 -14.83 20.35
CA THR A 221 -15.76 -13.46 20.44
C THR A 221 -14.46 -13.30 19.66
N TRP A 222 -13.57 -14.29 19.69
CA TRP A 222 -12.33 -14.27 18.90
C TRP A 222 -12.58 -14.09 17.40
N LYS A 223 -13.60 -14.76 16.86
CA LYS A 223 -13.96 -14.70 15.43
C LYS A 223 -14.58 -13.36 15.03
N THR A 224 -15.18 -12.64 15.98
CA THR A 224 -15.76 -11.30 15.72
C THR A 224 -14.71 -10.19 15.79
N ILE A 225 -13.56 -10.42 16.42
CA ILE A 225 -12.48 -9.44 16.47
C ILE A 225 -11.70 -9.47 15.14
N GLY A 226 -11.51 -8.29 14.55
CA GLY A 226 -10.74 -8.10 13.33
C GLY A 226 -9.26 -8.51 13.44
N PHE A 227 -8.48 -8.19 12.42
CA PHE A 227 -7.06 -8.56 12.38
C PHE A 227 -6.23 -7.74 13.37
N ALA A 228 -5.19 -8.39 13.90
CA ALA A 228 -4.13 -7.72 14.65
C ALA A 228 -3.04 -7.22 13.67
N PRO A 229 -2.05 -6.41 14.12
CA PRO A 229 -0.97 -5.96 13.27
C PRO A 229 -0.24 -7.16 12.65
N LYS A 230 0.19 -7.03 11.38
CA LYS A 230 0.78 -8.13 10.60
C LYS A 230 1.91 -8.88 11.32
N LYS A 231 2.71 -8.16 12.13
CA LYS A 231 3.83 -8.74 12.89
C LYS A 231 3.37 -9.68 14.01
N ASP A 232 2.21 -9.42 14.61
CA ASP A 232 1.71 -10.12 15.79
C ASP A 232 0.58 -11.10 15.46
N ASN A 233 -0.08 -10.94 14.31
CA ASN A 233 -1.27 -11.70 13.95
C ASN A 233 -1.09 -13.22 13.99
N ASN A 234 0.05 -13.74 13.50
CA ASN A 234 0.33 -15.17 13.56
C ASN A 234 0.64 -15.62 14.99
N ARG A 235 1.47 -14.86 15.72
CA ARG A 235 1.87 -15.17 17.08
C ARG A 235 0.67 -15.24 18.03
N ILE A 236 -0.26 -14.28 17.93
CA ILE A 236 -1.44 -14.26 18.81
C ILE A 236 -2.41 -15.39 18.48
N TYR A 237 -2.54 -15.74 17.20
CA TYR A 237 -3.35 -16.89 16.77
C TYR A 237 -2.78 -18.21 17.28
N GLU A 238 -1.47 -18.43 17.15
CA GLU A 238 -0.79 -19.63 17.64
C GLU A 238 -0.91 -19.77 19.16
N ARG A 239 -0.76 -18.66 19.91
CA ARG A 239 -0.97 -18.64 21.35
C ARG A 239 -2.39 -19.07 21.72
N PHE A 240 -3.40 -18.47 21.08
CA PHE A 240 -4.80 -18.80 21.33
C PHE A 240 -5.13 -20.27 21.01
N ARG A 241 -4.65 -20.75 19.85
CA ARG A 241 -4.81 -22.13 19.40
C ARG A 241 -4.19 -23.11 20.40
N THR A 242 -2.96 -22.85 20.82
CA THR A 242 -2.24 -23.70 21.79
C THR A 242 -2.98 -23.77 23.13
N ALA A 243 -3.50 -22.65 23.62
CA ALA A 243 -4.29 -22.61 24.86
C ALA A 243 -5.61 -23.41 24.73
N CYS A 244 -6.31 -23.28 23.60
CA CYS A 244 -7.50 -24.10 23.32
C CYS A 244 -7.17 -25.59 23.26
N ASP A 245 -6.10 -25.98 22.55
CA ASP A 245 -5.69 -27.37 22.39
C ASP A 245 -5.32 -27.99 23.75
N ARG A 246 -4.61 -27.24 24.60
CA ARG A 246 -4.31 -27.65 25.98
C ARG A 246 -5.58 -27.90 26.81
N PHE A 247 -6.58 -27.02 26.73
CA PHE A 247 -7.85 -27.21 27.42
C PHE A 247 -8.58 -28.48 26.98
N PHE A 248 -8.71 -28.70 25.67
CA PHE A 248 -9.41 -29.87 25.14
C PHE A 248 -8.67 -31.17 25.40
N GLU A 249 -7.34 -31.16 25.45
CA GLU A 249 -6.55 -32.32 25.84
C GLU A 249 -6.76 -32.67 27.32
N ALA A 250 -6.72 -31.68 28.22
CA ALA A 250 -7.03 -31.91 29.64
C ALA A 250 -8.47 -32.45 29.84
N LYS A 251 -9.44 -31.93 29.08
CA LYS A 251 -10.81 -32.44 29.07
C LYS A 251 -10.86 -33.90 28.63
N ARG A 252 -10.17 -34.25 27.54
CA ARG A 252 -10.12 -35.62 27.00
C ARG A 252 -9.56 -36.59 28.04
N GLN A 253 -8.49 -36.21 28.72
CA GLN A 253 -7.86 -37.01 29.78
C GLN A 253 -8.81 -37.23 30.95
N PHE A 254 -9.51 -36.19 31.41
CA PHE A 254 -10.53 -36.32 32.47
C PHE A 254 -11.61 -37.34 32.11
N TYR A 255 -12.21 -37.22 30.93
CA TYR A 255 -13.29 -38.13 30.51
C TYR A 255 -12.78 -39.56 30.23
N ALA A 256 -11.53 -39.72 29.78
CA ALA A 256 -10.90 -41.03 29.66
C ALA A 256 -10.70 -41.70 31.03
N GLY A 257 -10.25 -40.94 32.03
CA GLY A 257 -10.10 -41.41 33.42
C GLY A 257 -11.44 -41.83 34.04
N VAL A 258 -12.47 -40.99 33.92
CA VAL A 258 -13.83 -41.31 34.40
C VAL A 258 -14.36 -42.58 33.75
N LYS A 259 -14.13 -42.76 32.44
CA LYS A 259 -14.55 -43.97 31.73
C LYS A 259 -13.82 -45.22 32.25
N ALA A 260 -12.50 -45.15 32.42
CA ALA A 260 -11.71 -46.27 32.93
C ALA A 260 -12.12 -46.64 34.38
N GLU A 261 -12.40 -45.66 35.22
CA GLU A 261 -12.90 -45.88 36.58
C GLU A 261 -14.30 -46.54 36.57
N MET A 262 -15.19 -46.10 35.67
CA MET A 262 -16.50 -46.74 35.49
C MET A 262 -16.38 -48.20 35.01
N GLU A 263 -15.47 -48.48 34.07
CA GLU A 263 -15.21 -49.84 33.57
C GLU A 263 -14.65 -50.74 34.68
N HIS A 264 -13.69 -50.24 35.46
CA HIS A 264 -13.12 -50.97 36.61
C HIS A 264 -14.18 -51.26 37.68
N ASN A 265 -14.98 -50.25 38.05
CA ASN A 265 -16.07 -50.42 39.01
C ASN A 265 -17.16 -51.38 38.52
N LEU A 266 -17.44 -51.41 37.21
CA LEU A 266 -18.35 -52.38 36.63
C LEU A 266 -17.79 -53.80 36.75
N GLN A 267 -16.52 -53.98 36.42
CA GLN A 267 -15.85 -55.28 36.53
C GLN A 267 -15.85 -55.82 37.96
N LEU A 268 -15.49 -55.00 38.95
CA LEU A 268 -15.54 -55.39 40.37
C LEU A 268 -16.96 -55.82 40.81
N LYS A 269 -18.00 -55.13 40.32
CA LYS A 269 -19.39 -55.51 40.61
C LYS A 269 -19.77 -56.84 39.98
N LEU A 270 -19.31 -57.12 38.75
CA LEU A 270 -19.55 -58.39 38.08
C LEU A 270 -18.86 -59.54 38.82
N GLU A 271 -17.59 -59.37 39.21
CA GLU A 271 -16.84 -60.36 39.99
C GLU A 271 -17.51 -60.66 41.34
N LEU A 272 -18.07 -59.64 42.01
CA LEU A 272 -18.84 -59.84 43.25
C LEU A 272 -20.15 -60.59 43.02
N CYS A 273 -20.81 -60.40 41.88
CA CYS A 273 -21.99 -61.16 41.51
C CYS A 273 -21.64 -62.63 41.23
N GLU A 274 -20.58 -62.90 40.47
CA GLU A 274 -20.12 -64.27 40.19
C GLU A 274 -19.66 -65.01 41.46
N ALA A 275 -19.03 -64.32 42.42
CA ALA A 275 -18.63 -64.91 43.68
C ALA A 275 -19.80 -65.20 44.64
N ALA A 276 -20.98 -64.62 44.39
CA ALA A 276 -22.18 -64.78 45.20
C ALA A 276 -23.16 -65.84 44.65
N GLU A 277 -22.93 -66.34 43.42
CA GLU A 277 -23.64 -67.47 42.80
C GLU A 277 -22.98 -68.82 43.14
#